data_AF-A0A3R6YCX3-F1
#
_entry.id   AF-A0A3R6YCX3-F1
#
_cell.length_a   1.000
_cell.length_b   1.000
_cell.length_c   1.000
_cell.angle_alpha   90.00
_cell.angle_beta   90.00
_cell.angle_gamma   90.00
#
_symmetry.space_group_name_H-M   'P 1'
#
loop_
_entity.id
_entity.type
_entity.pdbx_description
1 polymer ?
#
loop_
_entity_poly.entity_id
_entity_poly.type
_entity_poly.pdbx_seq_one_letter_code
_entity_poly.pdbx_strand_id
1 'polypeptide(L)'
;MPQEDVAIQQQGINSLQTGISSAAAGVDALQQGANTLQSGTSEFSSGMKELNDGATELKDGTQEFKDETSDIDTQIDDAIDEMVEKLSGSDYEPVSFTSDENTDIGLVQFAVRTDDIKVKEAEEATAVEQKQTIFDKIKGLFQ
;
A
#
# COMPACT_ATOMS: atom_id res chain seq x y z
N MET A 1 68.23 58.29 9.71
CA MET A 1 66.82 58.66 9.44
C MET A 1 66.27 58.03 8.14
N PRO A 2 66.95 58.00 6.97
CA PRO A 2 66.35 57.44 5.73
C PRO A 2 66.04 55.93 5.76
N GLN A 3 66.83 55.14 6.50
CA GLN A 3 66.67 53.68 6.58
C GLN A 3 65.45 53.25 7.42
N GLU A 4 65.00 54.12 8.35
CA GLU A 4 63.89 53.84 9.26
C GLU A 4 62.53 54.04 8.58
N ASP A 5 62.42 55.10 7.77
CA ASP A 5 61.23 55.38 6.94
C ASP A 5 60.96 54.26 5.91
N VAL A 6 62.02 53.74 5.28
CA VAL A 6 61.90 52.64 4.30
C VAL A 6 61.41 51.35 4.98
N ALA A 7 61.88 51.07 6.21
CA ALA A 7 61.43 49.91 6.96
C ALA A 7 59.94 50.00 7.34
N ILE A 8 59.49 51.17 7.80
CA ILE A 8 58.06 51.41 8.11
C ILE A 8 57.20 51.29 6.85
N GLN A 9 57.64 51.84 5.73
CA GLN A 9 56.93 51.74 4.46
C GLN A 9 56.80 50.28 3.99
N GLN A 10 57.88 49.49 4.10
CA GLN A 10 57.84 48.07 3.74
C GLN A 10 56.90 47.27 4.66
N GLN A 11 56.87 47.57 5.96
CA GLN A 11 55.92 46.96 6.88
C GLN A 11 54.48 47.28 6.49
N GLY A 12 54.18 48.56 6.18
CA GLY A 12 52.86 48.97 5.72
C GLY A 12 52.41 48.25 4.45
N ILE A 13 53.31 48.08 3.46
CA ILE A 13 53.03 47.32 2.24
C ILE A 13 52.75 45.86 2.55
N ASN A 14 53.56 45.22 3.40
CA ASN A 14 53.36 43.81 3.77
C ASN A 14 52.04 43.60 4.52
N SER A 15 51.66 44.51 5.42
CA SER A 15 50.38 44.48 6.11
C SER A 15 49.21 44.66 5.16
N LEU A 16 49.31 45.61 4.21
CA LEU A 16 48.30 45.82 3.18
C LEU A 16 48.13 44.58 2.29
N GLN A 17 49.22 43.98 1.83
CA GLN A 17 49.19 42.76 1.03
C GLN A 17 48.54 41.60 1.80
N THR A 18 48.84 41.47 3.09
CA THR A 18 48.23 40.45 3.96
C THR A 18 46.72 40.70 4.12
N GLY A 19 46.32 41.96 4.30
CA GLY A 19 44.91 42.36 4.38
C GLY A 19 44.14 42.07 3.09
N ILE A 20 44.72 42.38 1.93
CA ILE A 20 44.13 42.08 0.62
C ILE A 20 43.98 40.58 0.41
N SER A 21 45.03 39.79 0.71
CA SER A 21 44.97 38.33 0.59
C SER A 21 43.90 37.73 1.51
N SER A 22 43.78 38.23 2.75
CA SER A 22 42.74 37.80 3.68
C SER A 22 41.33 38.16 3.18
N ALA A 23 41.16 39.36 2.62
CA ALA A 23 39.89 39.79 2.05
C ALA A 23 39.50 38.94 0.83
N ALA A 24 40.45 38.63 -0.06
CA ALA A 24 40.24 37.75 -1.20
C ALA A 24 39.78 36.35 -0.74
N ALA A 25 40.47 35.76 0.24
CA ALA A 25 40.07 34.48 0.82
C ALA A 25 38.66 34.53 1.45
N GLY A 26 38.30 35.65 2.09
CA GLY A 26 36.96 35.88 2.63
C GLY A 26 35.88 35.94 1.54
N VAL A 27 36.17 36.60 0.41
CA VAL A 27 35.28 36.64 -0.76
C VAL A 27 35.10 35.26 -1.37
N ASP A 28 36.19 34.50 -1.51
CA ASP A 28 36.13 33.13 -2.04
C ASP A 28 35.30 32.20 -1.13
N ALA A 29 35.43 32.35 0.19
CA ALA A 29 34.62 31.61 1.15
C ALA A 29 33.13 32.00 1.07
N LEU A 30 32.84 33.29 0.92
CA LEU A 30 31.47 33.78 0.76
C LEU A 30 30.83 33.25 -0.53
N GLN A 31 31.58 33.25 -1.64
CA GLN A 31 31.10 32.71 -2.92
C GLN A 31 30.78 31.21 -2.81
N GLN A 32 31.63 30.45 -2.14
CA GLN A 32 31.38 29.02 -1.87
C GLN A 32 30.13 28.82 -1.01
N GLY A 33 29.97 29.62 0.06
CA GLY A 33 28.78 29.60 0.90
C GLY A 33 27.50 29.91 0.13
N ALA A 34 27.54 30.92 -0.76
CA ALA A 34 26.42 31.29 -1.62
C ALA A 34 26.05 30.16 -2.61
N ASN A 35 27.03 29.51 -3.22
CA ASN A 35 26.79 28.37 -4.12
C ASN A 35 26.17 27.17 -3.38
N THR A 36 26.65 26.88 -2.18
CA THR A 36 26.08 25.83 -1.32
C THR A 36 24.64 26.14 -0.95
N LEU A 37 24.36 27.40 -0.55
CA LEU A 37 23.00 27.83 -0.23
C LEU A 37 22.07 27.75 -1.43
N GLN A 38 22.53 28.17 -2.61
CA GLN A 38 21.77 28.06 -3.86
C GLN A 38 21.43 26.59 -4.18
N SER A 39 22.41 25.69 -4.03
CA SER A 39 22.21 24.27 -4.29
C SER A 39 21.19 23.68 -3.30
N GLY A 40 21.37 23.92 -2.00
CA GLY A 40 20.46 23.44 -0.96
C GLY A 40 19.04 24.00 -1.09
N THR A 41 18.88 25.26 -1.49
CA THR A 41 17.55 25.84 -1.75
C THR A 41 16.88 25.27 -3.00
N SER A 42 17.66 24.94 -4.03
CA SER A 42 17.14 24.22 -5.20
C SER A 42 16.68 22.81 -4.85
N GLU A 43 17.47 22.06 -4.08
CA GLU A 43 17.11 20.72 -3.60
C GLU A 43 15.85 20.77 -2.72
N PHE A 44 15.78 21.72 -1.79
CA PHE A 44 14.60 21.95 -0.97
C PHE A 44 13.35 22.24 -1.81
N SER A 45 13.47 23.11 -2.83
CA SER A 45 12.34 23.41 -3.72
C SER A 45 11.89 22.19 -4.51
N SER A 46 12.81 21.32 -4.95
CA SER A 46 12.46 20.06 -5.61
C SER A 46 11.75 19.11 -4.66
N GLY A 47 12.26 18.92 -3.44
CA GLY A 47 11.62 18.08 -2.43
C GLY A 47 10.21 18.56 -2.05
N MET A 48 9.98 19.88 -2.01
CA MET A 48 8.65 20.43 -1.77
C MET A 48 7.67 20.16 -2.92
N LYS A 49 8.15 20.10 -4.18
CA LYS A 49 7.32 19.69 -5.32
C LYS A 49 6.95 18.21 -5.22
N GLU A 50 7.93 17.35 -4.96
CA GLU A 50 7.69 15.91 -4.77
C GLU A 50 6.70 15.64 -3.64
N LEU A 51 6.82 16.36 -2.52
CA LEU A 51 5.86 16.27 -1.41
C LEU A 51 4.44 16.68 -1.83
N ASN A 52 4.31 17.77 -2.58
CA ASN A 52 3.01 18.23 -3.06
C ASN A 52 2.37 17.24 -4.04
N ASP A 53 3.17 16.67 -4.94
CA ASP A 53 2.72 15.69 -5.92
C ASP A 53 2.27 14.41 -5.21
N GLY A 54 3.06 13.89 -4.26
CA GLY A 54 2.67 12.74 -3.44
C GLY A 54 1.44 12.99 -2.55
N ALA A 55 1.26 14.21 -2.03
CA ALA A 55 0.05 14.57 -1.29
C ALA A 55 -1.20 14.61 -2.20
N THR A 56 -1.02 15.01 -3.46
CA THR A 56 -2.09 15.01 -4.47
C THR A 56 -2.47 13.58 -4.84
N GLU A 57 -1.48 12.73 -5.12
CA GLU A 57 -1.68 11.31 -5.42
C GLU A 57 -2.38 10.57 -4.26
N LEU A 58 -1.96 10.83 -3.02
CA LEU A 58 -2.62 10.27 -1.84
C LEU A 58 -4.09 10.72 -1.75
N LYS A 59 -4.35 12.01 -1.95
CA LYS A 59 -5.72 12.54 -1.93
C LYS A 59 -6.59 11.86 -2.99
N ASP A 60 -6.10 11.78 -4.22
CA ASP A 60 -6.84 11.21 -5.34
C ASP A 60 -7.10 9.71 -5.10
N GLY A 61 -6.09 8.95 -4.68
CA GLY A 61 -6.26 7.53 -4.33
C GLY A 61 -7.22 7.30 -3.15
N THR A 62 -7.22 8.17 -2.14
CA THR A 62 -8.20 8.07 -1.04
C THR A 62 -9.63 8.41 -1.47
N GLN A 63 -9.78 9.28 -2.46
CA GLN A 63 -11.08 9.61 -3.04
C GLN A 63 -11.59 8.45 -3.90
N GLU A 64 -10.74 7.86 -4.74
CA GLU A 64 -11.05 6.67 -5.52
C GLU A 64 -11.46 5.50 -4.62
N PHE A 65 -10.67 5.21 -3.58
CA PHE A 65 -11.00 4.17 -2.60
C PHE A 65 -12.37 4.41 -1.94
N LYS A 66 -12.66 5.65 -1.55
CA LYS A 66 -13.95 6.01 -0.98
C LYS A 66 -15.09 5.79 -1.98
N ASP A 67 -14.89 6.19 -3.23
CA ASP A 67 -15.93 6.09 -4.26
C ASP A 67 -16.20 4.61 -4.60
N GLU A 68 -15.16 3.79 -4.79
CA GLU A 68 -15.29 2.35 -5.04
C GLU A 68 -15.93 1.57 -3.87
N THR A 69 -15.70 2.02 -2.63
CA THR A 69 -16.24 1.36 -1.44
C THR A 69 -17.60 1.91 -0.99
N SER A 70 -18.08 3.01 -1.60
CA SER A 70 -19.31 3.68 -1.16
C SER A 70 -20.57 2.84 -1.33
N ASP A 71 -20.59 1.98 -2.35
CA ASP A 71 -21.75 1.16 -2.71
C ASP A 71 -21.56 -0.33 -2.37
N ILE A 72 -20.50 -0.69 -1.61
CA ILE A 72 -20.23 -2.10 -1.27
C ILE A 72 -21.40 -2.72 -0.49
N ASP A 73 -22.00 -1.99 0.44
CA ASP A 73 -23.12 -2.50 1.25
C ASP A 73 -24.31 -2.85 0.34
N THR A 74 -24.67 -1.96 -0.58
CA THR A 74 -25.75 -2.19 -1.56
C THR A 74 -25.42 -3.31 -2.53
N GLN A 75 -24.19 -3.38 -3.05
CA GLN A 75 -23.77 -4.47 -3.93
C GLN A 75 -23.82 -5.84 -3.23
N ILE A 76 -23.51 -5.89 -1.93
CA ILE A 76 -23.62 -7.11 -1.13
C ILE A 76 -25.08 -7.50 -0.95
N ASP A 77 -25.95 -6.54 -0.59
CA ASP A 77 -27.39 -6.78 -0.44
C ASP A 77 -28.01 -7.29 -1.74
N ASP A 78 -27.74 -6.61 -2.86
CA ASP A 78 -28.21 -6.98 -4.20
C ASP A 78 -27.73 -8.40 -4.59
N ALA A 79 -26.47 -8.73 -4.31
CA ALA A 79 -25.91 -10.05 -4.61
C ALA A 79 -26.51 -11.16 -3.73
N ILE A 80 -26.86 -10.86 -2.47
CA ILE A 80 -27.57 -11.78 -1.58
C ILE A 80 -28.98 -12.02 -2.10
N ASP A 81 -29.70 -10.95 -2.46
CA ASP A 81 -31.06 -11.03 -2.97
C ASP A 81 -31.12 -11.85 -4.27
N GLU A 82 -30.18 -11.63 -5.20
CA GLU A 82 -30.08 -12.42 -6.44
C GLU A 82 -29.79 -13.90 -6.14
N MET A 83 -28.92 -14.19 -5.16
CA MET A 83 -28.65 -15.56 -4.73
C MET A 83 -29.88 -16.24 -4.13
N VAL A 84 -30.62 -15.52 -3.28
CA VAL A 84 -31.84 -16.02 -2.65
C VAL A 84 -32.91 -16.29 -3.72
N GLU A 85 -33.14 -15.37 -4.66
CA GLU A 85 -34.11 -15.54 -5.73
C GLU A 85 -33.78 -16.77 -6.59
N LYS A 86 -32.50 -16.94 -6.94
CA LYS A 86 -32.03 -18.08 -7.73
C LYS A 86 -32.13 -19.41 -6.98
N LEU A 87 -31.95 -19.42 -5.66
CA LEU A 87 -32.03 -20.62 -4.83
C LEU A 87 -33.47 -20.99 -4.44
N SER A 88 -34.31 -20.00 -4.17
CA SER A 88 -35.72 -20.21 -3.83
C SER A 88 -36.50 -20.70 -5.04
N GLY A 89 -36.18 -20.26 -6.25
CA GLY A 89 -37.01 -20.53 -7.42
C GLY A 89 -38.31 -19.73 -7.34
N SER A 90 -38.73 -19.15 -8.46
CA SER A 90 -39.87 -18.22 -8.56
C SER A 90 -41.22 -18.77 -8.07
N ASP A 91 -41.30 -20.06 -7.77
CA ASP A 91 -42.52 -20.81 -7.49
C ASP A 91 -42.52 -21.45 -6.08
N TYR A 92 -41.60 -21.05 -5.18
CA TYR A 92 -41.54 -21.58 -3.82
C TYR A 92 -42.65 -21.01 -2.94
N GLU A 93 -43.80 -21.70 -2.91
CA GLU A 93 -44.73 -21.60 -1.79
C GLU A 93 -44.17 -22.42 -0.61
N PRO A 94 -43.81 -21.78 0.52
CA PRO A 94 -43.38 -22.51 1.70
C PRO A 94 -44.52 -23.40 2.22
N VAL A 95 -44.50 -24.67 1.85
CA VAL A 95 -45.43 -25.67 2.37
C VAL A 95 -44.98 -26.07 3.77
N SER A 96 -45.71 -25.55 4.77
CA SER A 96 -45.61 -26.05 6.14
C SER A 96 -46.14 -27.48 6.17
N PHE A 97 -45.27 -28.45 6.46
CA PHE A 97 -45.71 -29.82 6.77
C PHE A 97 -46.31 -29.93 8.16
N THR A 98 -46.30 -28.86 8.95
CA THR A 98 -46.97 -28.78 10.24
C THR A 98 -48.36 -28.18 10.06
N SER A 99 -49.36 -28.86 10.62
CA SER A 99 -50.73 -28.35 10.74
C SER A 99 -50.73 -26.92 11.30
N ASP A 100 -51.66 -26.07 10.86
CA ASP A 100 -51.87 -24.72 11.43
C ASP A 100 -52.14 -24.74 12.94
N GLU A 101 -52.57 -25.89 13.46
CA GLU A 101 -52.80 -26.16 14.88
C GLU A 101 -51.51 -26.47 15.67
N ASN A 102 -50.37 -26.61 15.00
CA ASN A 102 -49.12 -27.00 15.64
C ASN A 102 -48.29 -25.79 16.02
N THR A 103 -48.67 -25.12 17.11
CA THR A 103 -48.06 -23.87 17.58
C THR A 103 -46.79 -24.06 18.40
N ASP A 104 -46.32 -25.30 18.63
CA ASP A 104 -45.26 -25.63 19.59
C ASP A 104 -44.15 -26.48 18.95
N ILE A 105 -43.45 -25.92 17.95
CA ILE A 105 -42.41 -26.61 17.18
C ILE A 105 -41.03 -26.34 17.81
N GLY A 106 -40.64 -27.15 18.80
CA GLY A 106 -39.34 -27.05 19.48
C GLY A 106 -38.20 -27.88 18.86
N LEU A 107 -38.51 -28.87 18.02
CA LEU A 107 -37.52 -29.80 17.46
C LEU A 107 -37.93 -30.27 16.06
N VAL A 108 -37.05 -30.11 15.07
CA VAL A 108 -37.25 -30.62 13.71
C VAL A 108 -36.28 -31.77 13.48
N GLN A 109 -36.81 -32.95 13.09
CA GLN A 109 -36.00 -34.12 12.77
C GLN A 109 -35.93 -34.30 11.25
N PHE A 110 -34.73 -34.20 10.70
CA PHE A 110 -34.47 -34.51 9.29
C PHE A 110 -34.19 -36.00 9.12
N ALA A 111 -35.00 -36.70 8.34
CA ALA A 111 -34.76 -38.09 7.94
C ALA A 111 -34.22 -38.11 6.51
N VAL A 112 -32.94 -38.44 6.34
CA VAL A 112 -32.33 -38.64 5.01
C VAL A 112 -32.33 -40.14 4.71
N ARG A 113 -32.99 -40.54 3.61
CA ARG A 113 -32.95 -41.91 3.12
C ARG A 113 -31.79 -42.04 2.13
N THR A 114 -30.77 -42.81 2.49
CA THR A 114 -29.68 -43.16 1.59
C THR A 114 -29.95 -44.51 0.93
N ASP A 115 -29.40 -44.73 -0.26
CA ASP A 115 -29.41 -46.06 -0.88
C ASP A 115 -28.68 -47.09 0.00
N ASP A 116 -29.00 -48.37 -0.19
CA ASP A 116 -28.37 -49.47 0.54
C ASP A 116 -26.85 -49.49 0.30
N ILE A 117 -26.06 -49.50 1.37
CA ILE A 117 -24.60 -49.63 1.29
C ILE A 117 -24.28 -51.05 0.82
N LYS A 118 -23.99 -51.21 -0.47
CA LYS A 118 -23.41 -52.46 -1.00
C LYS A 118 -21.96 -52.57 -0.53
N VAL A 119 -21.66 -53.58 0.28
CA VAL A 119 -20.27 -53.96 0.58
C VAL A 119 -19.62 -54.37 -0.75
N LYS A 120 -18.74 -53.50 -1.27
CA LYS A 120 -17.89 -53.86 -2.41
C LYS A 120 -16.80 -54.78 -1.88
N GLU A 121 -16.69 -55.98 -2.45
CA GLU A 121 -15.48 -56.78 -2.32
C GLU A 121 -14.28 -55.94 -2.77
N ALA A 122 -13.18 -56.07 -2.01
CA ALA A 122 -11.97 -55.30 -2.23
C ALA A 122 -11.34 -55.64 -3.58
N GLU A 123 -11.47 -54.72 -4.55
CA GLU A 123 -10.56 -54.66 -5.68
C GLU A 123 -9.34 -53.83 -5.32
N GLU A 124 -8.18 -54.41 -5.61
CA GLU A 124 -6.85 -53.94 -5.29
C GLU A 124 -6.52 -52.56 -5.91
N ALA A 125 -5.60 -51.86 -5.24
CA ALA A 125 -5.15 -50.52 -5.54
C ALA A 125 -4.60 -50.32 -6.96
N THR A 126 -4.92 -49.17 -7.56
CA THR A 126 -4.01 -48.50 -8.49
C THR A 126 -3.75 -47.08 -7.99
N ALA A 127 -2.48 -46.78 -7.76
CA ALA A 127 -2.01 -45.48 -7.30
C ALA A 127 -2.25 -44.41 -8.38
N VAL A 128 -2.96 -43.35 -8.00
CA VAL A 128 -3.06 -42.14 -8.81
C VAL A 128 -2.01 -41.16 -8.29
N GLU A 129 -1.01 -40.86 -9.12
CA GLU A 129 -0.06 -39.77 -8.87
C GLU A 129 -0.82 -38.46 -8.69
N GLN A 130 -0.62 -37.82 -7.53
CA GLN A 130 -1.13 -36.47 -7.27
C GLN A 130 -0.37 -35.46 -8.15
N LYS A 131 -1.03 -34.93 -9.18
CA LYS A 131 -0.57 -33.69 -9.82
C LYS A 131 -0.67 -32.57 -8.80
N GLN A 132 0.47 -31.98 -8.46
CA GLN A 132 0.57 -30.79 -7.61
C GLN A 132 -0.42 -29.71 -8.08
N THR A 133 -1.23 -29.23 -7.15
CA THR A 133 -2.19 -28.17 -7.43
C THR A 133 -1.47 -26.83 -7.58
N ILE A 134 -2.14 -25.87 -8.22
CA ILE A 134 -1.60 -24.53 -8.46
C ILE A 134 -1.17 -23.86 -7.13
N PHE A 135 -1.87 -24.16 -6.04
CA PHE A 135 -1.51 -23.72 -4.69
C PHE A 135 -0.17 -24.28 -4.19
N ASP A 136 0.16 -25.54 -4.50
CA ASP A 136 1.44 -26.14 -4.11
C ASP A 136 2.61 -25.46 -4.82
N LYS A 137 2.41 -25.04 -6.07
CA LYS A 137 3.40 -24.27 -6.84
C LYS A 137 3.56 -22.84 -6.33
N ILE A 138 2.45 -22.18 -5.95
CA ILE A 138 2.49 -20.81 -5.40
C ILE A 138 3.19 -20.80 -4.03
N LYS A 139 2.96 -21.80 -3.19
CA LYS A 139 3.61 -21.89 -1.88
C LYS A 139 5.14 -22.07 -1.97
N GLY A 140 5.64 -22.71 -3.02
CA GLY A 140 7.07 -22.89 -3.26
C GLY A 140 7.82 -21.65 -3.75
N LEU A 141 7.11 -20.59 -4.17
CA LEU A 141 7.70 -19.32 -4.64
C LEU A 141 8.07 -18.35 -3.50
N PHE A 142 7.64 -18.64 -2.28
CA PHE A 142 7.86 -17.81 -1.09
C PHE A 142 8.80 -18.46 -0.06
N GLN A 143 9.63 -19.42 -0.49
CA GLN A 143 10.78 -19.92 0.28
C GLN A 143 12.10 -19.42 -0.32
#